data_AF-A0A7G2D3Z7-F1
#
_entry.id   AF-A0A7G2D3Z7-F1
#
_cell.length_a   1.000
_cell.length_b   1.000
_cell.length_c   1.000
_cell.angle_alpha   90.00
_cell.angle_beta   90.00
_cell.angle_gamma   90.00
#
_symmetry.space_group_name_H-M   'P 1'
#
loop_
_entity.id
_entity.type
_entity.pdbx_description
1 polymer ?
#
loop_
_entity_poly.entity_id
_entity_poly.type
_entity_poly.pdbx_seq_one_letter_code
_entity_poly.pdbx_strand_id
1 'polypeptide(L)'
;MSAPARAFTMRHVQLLRALFAAVAALMITFSSDHSAAVGLAVFSGFALVTALVHILAAWLVLPAGSRWAAILLAVVSVIAGMASGVPVWRTDDMFFIVLITWGVLNGGLELLAGIRARRAGGALATDAITVGALGLLLAVVLLLIPSGFVQEYTIEKAGTFQLSGIILGVGMFGGYAAIVAVFLGIAGLTPKRADADDVAPAPENDAAPVEHGGER
;
A
#
# COMPACT_ATOMS: atom_id res chain seq x y z
N MET A 1 -25.82 -7.80 -24.81
CA MET A 1 -25.15 -8.85 -24.00
C MET A 1 -24.26 -8.13 -23.00
N SER A 2 -24.58 -8.19 -21.71
CA SER A 2 -23.72 -7.63 -20.67
C SER A 2 -22.40 -8.41 -20.64
N ALA A 3 -21.27 -7.70 -20.57
CA ALA A 3 -19.96 -8.33 -20.46
C ALA A 3 -19.89 -9.17 -19.17
N PRO A 4 -19.23 -10.33 -19.18
CA PRO A 4 -19.12 -11.17 -17.98
C PRO A 4 -18.39 -10.41 -16.86
N ALA A 5 -18.88 -10.55 -15.63
CA ALA A 5 -18.27 -9.96 -14.45
C ALA A 5 -16.82 -10.47 -14.30
N ARG A 6 -15.86 -9.55 -14.21
CA ARG A 6 -14.44 -9.90 -14.03
C ARG A 6 -14.22 -10.36 -12.59
N ALA A 7 -13.78 -11.60 -12.39
CA ALA A 7 -13.53 -12.17 -11.07
C ALA A 7 -12.47 -11.40 -10.25
N PHE A 8 -11.53 -10.72 -10.92
CA PHE A 8 -10.50 -9.92 -10.28
C PHE A 8 -10.45 -8.53 -10.90
N THR A 9 -10.55 -7.51 -10.05
CA THR A 9 -10.65 -6.09 -10.44
C THR A 9 -9.61 -5.27 -9.70
N MET A 10 -9.41 -4.01 -10.09
CA MET A 10 -8.43 -3.17 -9.39
C MET A 10 -8.79 -2.93 -7.91
N ARG A 11 -10.08 -3.00 -7.55
CA ARG A 11 -10.48 -2.95 -6.15
C ARG A 11 -9.76 -4.01 -5.32
N HIS A 12 -9.73 -5.24 -5.81
CA HIS A 12 -9.04 -6.36 -5.17
C HIS A 12 -7.53 -6.12 -5.09
N VAL A 13 -6.93 -5.52 -6.11
CA VAL A 13 -5.50 -5.13 -6.08
C VAL A 13 -5.22 -4.16 -4.94
N GLN A 14 -6.02 -3.09 -4.79
CA GLN A 14 -5.81 -2.12 -3.72
C GLN A 14 -6.06 -2.71 -2.34
N LEU A 15 -7.07 -3.57 -2.18
CA LEU A 15 -7.32 -4.25 -0.92
C LEU A 15 -6.20 -5.22 -0.53
N LEU A 16 -5.61 -5.95 -1.48
CA LEU A 16 -4.44 -6.79 -1.21
C LEU A 16 -3.23 -5.96 -0.79
N ARG A 17 -2.96 -4.84 -1.49
CA ARG A 17 -1.89 -3.92 -1.11
C ARG A 17 -2.11 -3.35 0.29
N ALA A 18 -3.35 -2.96 0.62
CA ALA A 18 -3.72 -2.48 1.93
C ALA A 18 -3.49 -3.54 3.02
N LEU A 19 -3.91 -4.78 2.76
CA LEU A 19 -3.73 -5.90 3.69
C LEU A 19 -2.25 -6.14 4.00
N PHE A 20 -1.40 -6.25 2.99
CA PHE A 20 0.02 -6.53 3.22
C PHE A 20 0.78 -5.36 3.83
N ALA A 21 0.37 -4.12 3.51
CA ALA A 21 0.86 -2.95 4.22
C ALA A 21 0.42 -2.96 5.69
N ALA A 22 -0.82 -3.39 6.00
CA ALA A 22 -1.29 -3.51 7.38
C ALA A 22 -0.50 -4.57 8.15
N VAL A 23 -0.24 -5.74 7.54
CA VAL A 23 0.58 -6.80 8.17
C VAL A 23 1.98 -6.27 8.49
N ALA A 24 2.65 -5.61 7.54
CA ALA A 24 3.96 -5.01 7.76
C ALA A 24 3.94 -3.96 8.89
N ALA A 25 2.94 -3.08 8.90
CA ALA A 25 2.75 -2.08 9.94
C ALA A 25 2.58 -2.71 11.33
N LEU A 26 1.74 -3.73 11.45
CA LEU A 26 1.49 -4.45 12.70
C LEU A 26 2.76 -5.15 13.20
N MET A 27 3.49 -5.83 12.30
CA MET A 27 4.74 -6.51 12.64
C MET A 27 5.80 -5.56 13.20
N ILE A 28 5.89 -4.34 12.66
CA ILE A 28 6.85 -3.34 13.14
C ILE A 28 6.36 -2.67 14.42
N THR A 29 5.13 -2.17 14.43
CA THR A 29 4.59 -1.33 15.53
C THR A 29 4.50 -2.10 16.84
N PHE A 30 4.18 -3.40 16.79
CA PHE A 30 4.04 -4.24 17.98
C PHE A 30 5.29 -5.07 18.28
N SER A 31 6.39 -4.87 17.54
CA SER A 31 7.68 -5.48 17.87
C SER A 31 8.40 -4.64 18.92
N SER A 32 8.93 -5.28 19.97
CA SER A 32 9.88 -4.64 20.88
C SER A 32 11.27 -4.50 20.24
N ASP A 33 11.60 -5.32 19.25
CA ASP A 33 12.87 -5.28 18.52
C ASP A 33 12.72 -4.45 17.24
N HIS A 34 13.39 -3.30 17.23
CA HIS A 34 13.49 -2.37 16.08
C HIS A 34 14.90 -2.37 15.46
N SER A 35 15.56 -3.52 15.46
CA SER A 35 16.84 -3.71 14.79
C SER A 35 16.71 -3.74 13.26
N ALA A 36 17.82 -3.50 12.55
CA ALA A 36 17.89 -3.68 11.10
C ALA A 36 17.55 -5.11 10.66
N ALA A 37 17.88 -6.11 11.49
CA ALA A 37 17.56 -7.51 11.22
C ALA A 37 16.05 -7.74 11.10
N VAL A 38 15.27 -7.22 12.04
CA VAL A 38 13.79 -7.30 12.00
C VAL A 38 13.23 -6.41 10.90
N GLY A 39 13.68 -5.15 10.82
CA GLY A 39 13.22 -4.18 9.82
C GLY A 39 13.38 -4.69 8.39
N LEU A 40 14.57 -5.18 8.02
CA LEU A 40 14.84 -5.74 6.70
C LEU A 40 14.11 -7.06 6.44
N ALA A 41 13.88 -7.89 7.47
CA ALA A 41 13.09 -9.12 7.30
C ALA A 41 11.63 -8.81 6.96
N VAL A 42 11.00 -7.89 7.69
CA VAL A 42 9.62 -7.47 7.42
C VAL A 42 9.53 -6.75 6.08
N PHE A 43 10.47 -5.85 5.79
CA PHE A 43 10.55 -5.18 4.50
C PHE A 43 10.71 -6.17 3.33
N SER A 44 11.55 -7.21 3.48
CA SER A 44 11.70 -8.27 2.49
C SER A 44 10.37 -8.94 2.16
N GLY A 45 9.63 -9.37 3.18
CA GLY A 45 8.31 -9.98 3.00
C GLY A 45 7.33 -9.03 2.34
N PHE A 46 7.25 -7.79 2.84
CA PHE A 46 6.39 -6.75 2.30
C PHE A 46 6.68 -6.44 0.82
N ALA A 47 7.95 -6.25 0.46
CA ALA A 47 8.37 -5.92 -0.88
C ALA A 47 8.10 -7.06 -1.88
N LEU A 48 8.42 -8.30 -1.50
CA LEU A 48 8.19 -9.48 -2.35
C LEU A 48 6.70 -9.74 -2.58
N VAL A 49 5.88 -9.66 -1.53
CA VAL A 49 4.43 -9.86 -1.68
C VAL A 49 3.79 -8.69 -2.44
N THR A 50 4.24 -7.46 -2.20
CA THR A 50 3.81 -6.30 -3.00
C THR A 50 4.18 -6.47 -4.47
N ALA A 51 5.37 -6.99 -4.78
CA ALA A 51 5.76 -7.29 -6.15
C ALA A 51 4.86 -8.35 -6.78
N LEU A 52 4.54 -9.42 -6.05
CA LEU A 52 3.61 -10.45 -6.51
C LEU A 52 2.24 -9.85 -6.84
N VAL A 53 1.71 -8.96 -6.00
CA VAL A 53 0.44 -8.26 -6.27
C VAL A 53 0.52 -7.45 -7.57
N HIS A 54 1.63 -6.77 -7.83
CA HIS A 54 1.82 -6.03 -9.08
C HIS A 54 1.94 -6.94 -10.30
N ILE A 55 2.61 -8.10 -10.18
CA ILE A 55 2.68 -9.11 -11.24
C ILE A 55 1.28 -9.65 -11.57
N LEU A 56 0.51 -10.01 -10.54
CA LEU A 56 -0.87 -10.48 -10.71
C LEU A 56 -1.76 -9.38 -11.31
N ALA A 57 -1.61 -8.13 -10.90
CA ALA A 57 -2.32 -7.00 -11.48
C ALA A 57 -1.98 -6.82 -12.97
N ALA A 58 -0.70 -6.90 -13.34
CA ALA A 58 -0.26 -6.82 -14.73
C ALA A 58 -0.86 -7.94 -15.58
N TRP A 59 -0.97 -9.16 -15.04
CA TRP A 59 -1.45 -10.31 -15.79
C TRP A 59 -2.99 -10.36 -15.88
N LEU A 60 -3.68 -10.17 -14.76
CA LEU A 60 -5.11 -10.44 -14.62
C LEU A 60 -6.00 -9.20 -14.81
N VAL A 61 -5.51 -8.00 -14.49
CA VAL A 61 -6.32 -6.78 -14.44
C VAL A 61 -6.00 -5.82 -15.58
N LEU A 62 -4.72 -5.52 -15.78
CA LEU A 62 -4.28 -4.42 -16.65
C LEU A 62 -4.25 -4.82 -18.13
N PRO A 63 -4.77 -3.97 -19.04
CA PRO A 63 -4.63 -4.17 -20.48
C PRO A 63 -3.16 -4.03 -20.91
N ALA A 64 -2.77 -4.73 -21.99
CA ALA A 64 -1.37 -4.88 -22.42
C ALA A 64 -0.57 -3.55 -22.49
N GLY A 65 -1.17 -2.48 -23.01
CA GLY A 65 -0.52 -1.16 -23.12
C GLY A 65 -0.32 -0.37 -21.82
N SER A 66 -0.82 -0.87 -20.68
CA SER A 66 -0.77 -0.18 -19.37
C SER A 66 0.05 -0.91 -18.31
N ARG A 67 0.66 -2.06 -18.65
CA ARG A 67 1.33 -2.95 -17.68
C ARG A 67 2.71 -2.47 -17.24
N TRP A 68 3.32 -1.57 -18.00
CA TRP A 68 4.72 -1.16 -17.81
C TRP A 68 5.00 -0.74 -16.36
N ALA A 69 4.12 0.06 -15.75
CA ALA A 69 4.31 0.56 -14.40
C ALA A 69 4.27 -0.58 -13.38
N ALA A 70 3.28 -1.46 -13.47
CA ALA A 70 3.17 -2.62 -12.58
C ALA A 70 4.38 -3.55 -12.70
N ILE A 71 4.90 -3.76 -13.92
CA ILE A 71 6.09 -4.58 -14.15
C ILE A 71 7.33 -3.93 -13.51
N LEU A 72 7.56 -2.63 -13.72
CA LEU A 72 8.71 -1.94 -13.13
C LEU A 72 8.65 -1.90 -11.60
N LEU A 73 7.48 -1.60 -11.02
CA LEU A 73 7.27 -1.62 -9.56
C LEU A 73 7.53 -3.01 -8.97
N ALA A 74 7.08 -4.07 -9.67
CA ALA A 74 7.36 -5.44 -9.28
C ALA A 74 8.87 -5.75 -9.33
N VAL A 75 9.56 -5.41 -10.42
CA VAL A 75 11.00 -5.68 -10.56
C VAL A 75 11.81 -4.98 -9.48
N VAL A 76 11.57 -3.68 -9.25
CA VAL A 76 12.24 -2.91 -8.21
C VAL A 76 11.99 -3.52 -6.83
N SER A 77 10.75 -3.91 -6.54
CA SER A 77 10.39 -4.50 -5.25
C SER A 77 10.92 -5.93 -5.07
N VAL A 78 11.04 -6.73 -6.13
CA VAL A 78 11.71 -8.05 -6.08
C VAL A 78 13.18 -7.89 -5.74
N ILE A 79 13.89 -6.98 -6.44
CA ILE A 79 15.32 -6.77 -6.21
C ILE A 79 15.57 -6.30 -4.78
N ALA A 80 14.82 -5.30 -4.31
CA ALA A 80 14.92 -4.79 -2.94
C ALA A 80 14.57 -5.87 -1.91
N GLY A 81 13.50 -6.63 -2.15
CA GLY A 81 13.08 -7.73 -1.31
C GLY A 81 14.15 -8.82 -1.19
N MET A 82 14.69 -9.29 -2.32
CA MET A 82 15.77 -10.28 -2.33
C MET A 82 17.04 -9.78 -1.62
N ALA A 83 17.44 -8.53 -1.86
CA ALA A 83 18.61 -7.94 -1.20
C ALA A 83 18.43 -7.89 0.33
N SER A 84 17.25 -7.46 0.80
CA SER A 84 16.92 -7.43 2.24
C SER A 84 16.70 -8.81 2.86
N GLY A 85 16.39 -9.82 2.03
CA GLY A 85 16.14 -11.18 2.46
C GLY A 85 17.37 -11.92 2.97
N VAL A 86 18.58 -11.53 2.54
CA VAL A 86 19.85 -12.18 2.90
C VAL A 86 20.24 -11.83 4.35
N PRO A 87 20.23 -12.78 5.31
CA PRO A 87 20.45 -12.47 6.73
C PRO A 87 21.80 -11.80 7.03
N VAL A 88 22.86 -12.21 6.34
CA VAL A 88 24.23 -11.69 6.52
C VAL A 88 24.34 -10.21 6.12
N TRP A 89 23.42 -9.71 5.28
CA TRP A 89 23.44 -8.32 4.82
C TRP A 89 22.58 -7.39 5.67
N ARG A 90 21.93 -7.86 6.73
CA ARG A 90 20.97 -7.05 7.49
C ARG A 90 21.62 -6.12 8.51
N THR A 91 22.44 -5.20 8.02
CA THR A 91 23.08 -4.13 8.79
C THR A 91 22.26 -2.85 8.76
N ASP A 92 22.51 -1.94 9.71
CA ASP A 92 21.87 -0.63 9.78
C ASP A 92 22.08 0.18 8.50
N ASP A 93 23.30 0.21 7.98
CA ASP A 93 23.61 0.88 6.71
C ASP A 93 22.82 0.29 5.54
N MET A 94 22.73 -1.05 5.45
CA MET A 94 21.96 -1.71 4.41
C MET A 94 20.47 -1.39 4.50
N PHE A 95 19.93 -1.28 5.73
CA PHE A 95 18.55 -0.85 5.94
C PHE A 95 18.29 0.51 5.29
N PHE A 96 19.08 1.52 5.63
CA PHE A 96 18.91 2.86 5.07
C PHE A 96 19.12 2.87 3.55
N ILE A 97 20.19 2.25 3.05
CA ILE A 97 20.49 2.21 1.61
C ILE A 97 19.33 1.57 0.83
N VAL A 98 18.84 0.41 1.27
CA VAL A 98 17.78 -0.32 0.56
C VAL A 98 16.47 0.44 0.61
N LEU A 99 16.02 0.89 1.79
CA LEU A 99 14.71 1.53 1.91
C LEU A 99 14.67 2.92 1.28
N ILE A 100 15.76 3.69 1.35
CA ILE A 100 15.86 4.98 0.63
C ILE A 100 15.83 4.72 -0.87
N THR A 101 16.66 3.82 -1.38
CA THR A 101 16.71 3.50 -2.82
C THR A 101 15.38 2.98 -3.32
N TRP A 102 14.76 2.07 -2.58
CA TRP A 102 13.43 1.54 -2.91
C TRP A 102 12.36 2.64 -2.83
N GLY A 103 12.35 3.48 -1.81
CA GLY A 103 11.38 4.58 -1.67
C GLY A 103 11.49 5.59 -2.82
N VAL A 104 12.71 5.93 -3.24
CA VAL A 104 12.96 6.79 -4.41
C VAL A 104 12.46 6.14 -5.69
N LEU A 105 12.90 4.91 -5.97
CA LEU A 105 12.58 4.23 -7.23
C LEU A 105 11.09 3.88 -7.32
N ASN A 106 10.57 3.20 -6.30
CA ASN A 106 9.20 2.72 -6.28
C ASN A 106 8.21 3.89 -6.12
N GLY A 107 8.49 4.82 -5.21
CA GLY A 107 7.68 6.03 -5.02
C GLY A 107 7.67 6.93 -6.26
N GLY A 108 8.84 7.13 -6.89
CA GLY A 108 8.97 7.90 -8.12
C GLY A 108 8.26 7.25 -9.32
N LEU A 109 8.40 5.93 -9.50
CA LEU A 109 7.72 5.19 -10.56
C LEU A 109 6.20 5.23 -10.41
N GLU A 110 5.69 5.02 -9.19
CA GLU A 110 4.25 5.03 -8.94
C GLU A 110 3.66 6.43 -9.10
N LEU A 111 4.38 7.46 -8.64
CA LEU A 111 4.00 8.86 -8.83
C LEU A 111 3.96 9.23 -10.32
N LEU A 112 4.99 8.85 -11.09
CA LEU A 112 5.04 9.10 -12.53
C LEU A 112 3.89 8.40 -13.26
N ALA A 113 3.64 7.13 -12.94
CA ALA A 113 2.53 6.36 -13.49
C ALA A 113 1.18 7.02 -13.18
N GLY A 114 0.99 7.46 -11.93
CA GLY A 114 -0.21 8.19 -11.50
C GLY A 114 -0.41 9.51 -12.23
N ILE A 115 0.62 10.34 -12.37
CA ILE A 115 0.57 11.60 -13.12
C ILE A 115 0.21 11.33 -14.59
N ARG A 116 0.81 10.31 -15.20
CA ARG A 116 0.54 9.94 -16.60
C ARG A 116 -0.89 9.45 -16.80
N ALA A 117 -1.39 8.66 -15.86
CA ALA A 117 -2.77 8.17 -15.86
C ALA A 117 -3.78 9.30 -15.64
N ARG A 118 -3.48 10.29 -14.77
CA ARG A 118 -4.34 11.45 -14.52
C ARG A 118 -4.55 12.27 -15.79
N ARG A 119 -3.48 12.49 -16.56
CA ARG A 119 -3.55 13.18 -17.86
C ARG A 119 -4.39 12.43 -18.90
N ALA A 120 -4.55 11.12 -18.73
CA ALA A 120 -5.38 10.27 -19.58
C ALA A 120 -6.78 10.00 -19.00
N GLY A 121 -7.19 10.69 -17.92
CA GLY A 121 -8.51 10.52 -17.30
C GLY A 121 -8.69 9.23 -16.48
N GLY A 122 -7.60 8.59 -16.05
CA GLY A 122 -7.65 7.34 -15.29
C GLY A 122 -8.24 7.50 -13.88
N ALA A 123 -9.28 6.73 -13.57
CA ALA A 123 -10.03 6.82 -12.30
C ALA A 123 -9.24 6.46 -11.03
N LEU A 124 -8.03 5.89 -11.15
CA LEU A 124 -7.17 5.48 -10.02
C LEU A 124 -5.87 6.27 -9.96
N ALA A 125 -5.77 7.35 -10.75
CA ALA A 125 -4.57 8.15 -10.83
C ALA A 125 -4.23 8.82 -9.49
N THR A 126 -5.24 9.24 -8.74
CA THR A 126 -5.05 9.89 -7.44
C THR A 126 -4.40 8.95 -6.43
N ASP A 127 -4.85 7.69 -6.35
CA ASP A 127 -4.29 6.71 -5.42
C ASP A 127 -2.81 6.46 -5.70
N ALA A 128 -2.45 6.27 -6.97
CA ALA A 128 -1.07 6.09 -7.39
C ALA A 128 -0.20 7.32 -7.10
N ILE A 129 -0.72 8.53 -7.34
CA ILE A 129 -0.01 9.77 -7.00
C ILE A 129 0.24 9.85 -5.49
N THR A 130 -0.76 9.59 -4.66
CA THR A 130 -0.66 9.67 -3.21
C THR A 130 0.32 8.63 -2.66
N VAL A 131 0.20 7.35 -3.07
CA VAL A 131 1.12 6.30 -2.60
C VAL A 131 2.54 6.54 -3.10
N GLY A 132 2.71 6.98 -4.35
CA GLY A 132 4.01 7.37 -4.88
C GLY A 132 4.65 8.51 -4.09
N ALA A 133 3.87 9.55 -3.75
CA ALA A 133 4.34 10.65 -2.92
C ALA A 133 4.69 10.21 -1.49
N LEU A 134 3.93 9.30 -0.88
CA LEU A 134 4.25 8.72 0.42
C LEU A 134 5.56 7.89 0.37
N GLY A 135 5.81 7.16 -0.71
CA GLY A 135 7.06 6.41 -0.89
C GLY A 135 8.27 7.33 -1.01
N LEU A 136 8.15 8.44 -1.75
CA LEU A 136 9.17 9.48 -1.81
C LEU A 136 9.36 10.16 -0.45
N LEU A 137 8.27 10.46 0.26
CA LEU A 137 8.33 11.05 1.60
C LEU A 137 9.07 10.14 2.57
N LEU A 138 8.81 8.83 2.54
CA LEU A 138 9.57 7.86 3.34
C LEU A 138 11.07 7.95 3.05
N ALA A 139 11.46 7.97 1.77
CA ALA A 139 12.88 8.09 1.41
C ALA A 139 13.51 9.39 1.92
N VAL A 140 12.80 10.52 1.83
CA VAL A 140 13.27 11.81 2.36
C VAL A 140 13.42 11.76 3.87
N VAL A 141 12.43 11.23 4.59
CA VAL A 141 12.49 11.10 6.05
C VAL A 141 13.67 10.23 6.47
N LEU A 142 13.87 9.08 5.82
CA LEU A 142 15.00 8.19 6.12
C LEU A 142 16.36 8.83 5.82
N LEU A 143 16.46 9.64 4.76
CA LEU A 143 17.68 10.38 4.42
C LEU A 143 18.06 11.42 5.49
N LEU A 144 17.06 11.97 6.19
CA LEU A 144 17.26 12.97 7.24
C LEU A 144 17.65 12.36 8.59
N ILE A 145 17.51 11.04 8.76
CA ILE A 145 17.92 10.35 9.98
C ILE A 145 19.43 10.04 9.89
N PRO A 146 20.27 10.57 10.79
CA PRO A 146 21.68 10.21 10.80
C PRO A 146 21.84 8.73 11.18
N SER A 147 22.55 7.95 10.36
CA SER A 147 22.72 6.50 10.60
C SER A 147 23.43 6.19 11.92
N GLY A 148 24.34 7.06 12.36
CA GLY A 148 25.04 6.97 13.65
C GLY A 148 24.33 7.64 14.83
N PHE A 149 23.06 8.04 14.69
CA PHE A 149 22.32 8.68 15.78
C PHE A 149 22.14 7.69 16.95
N VAL A 150 22.55 8.11 18.15
CA VAL A 150 22.32 7.39 19.41
C VAL A 150 22.04 8.41 20.51
N GLN A 151 20.91 8.26 21.18
CA GLN A 151 20.52 9.08 22.32
C GLN A 151 20.14 8.18 23.48
N GLU A 152 20.89 8.28 24.58
CA GLU A 152 20.58 7.59 25.82
C GLU A 152 19.56 8.40 26.63
N TYR A 153 18.57 7.71 27.21
CA TYR A 153 17.57 8.34 28.07
C TYR A 153 17.20 7.40 29.23
N THR A 154 16.91 7.99 30.39
CA THR A 154 16.53 7.24 31.58
C THR A 154 15.07 7.51 31.92
N ILE A 155 14.29 6.45 32.08
CA ILE A 155 12.94 6.53 32.60
C ILE A 155 13.00 6.17 34.08
N GLU A 156 12.55 7.10 34.93
CA GLU A 156 12.43 6.86 36.37
C GLU A 156 11.58 5.60 36.60
N LYS A 157 12.16 4.60 37.29
CA LYS A 157 11.60 3.25 37.57
C LYS A 157 11.64 2.21 36.43
N ALA A 158 12.00 2.55 35.19
CA ALA A 158 12.10 1.58 34.09
C ALA A 158 13.54 1.36 33.59
N GLY A 159 14.50 2.18 34.00
CA GLY A 159 15.91 2.02 33.68
C GLY A 159 16.38 2.92 32.54
N THR A 160 17.54 2.60 31.99
CA THR A 160 18.19 3.37 30.92
C THR A 160 18.03 2.67 29.58
N PHE A 161 17.64 3.43 28.57
CA PHE A 161 17.35 2.97 27.22
C PHE A 161 18.11 3.81 26.19
N GLN A 162 18.22 3.28 24.97
CA GLN A 162 18.84 3.98 23.85
C GLN A 162 17.84 4.13 22.71
N LEU A 163 17.72 5.35 22.20
CA LEU A 163 17.06 5.67 20.95
C LEU A 163 18.14 5.80 19.87
N SER A 164 18.15 4.89 18.90
CA SER A 164 19.11 4.89 17.80
C SER A 164 18.46 5.29 16.48
N GLY A 165 19.30 5.68 15.51
CA GLY A 165 18.86 5.99 14.16
C GLY A 165 18.10 4.82 13.53
N ILE A 166 18.55 3.58 13.76
CA ILE A 166 17.86 2.40 13.25
C ILE A 166 16.47 2.22 13.87
N ILE A 167 16.30 2.48 15.18
CA ILE A 167 14.97 2.42 15.82
C ILE A 167 14.00 3.41 15.14
N LEU A 168 14.47 4.63 14.87
CA LEU A 168 13.70 5.63 14.14
C LEU A 168 13.41 5.17 12.71
N GLY A 169 14.40 4.66 11.98
CA GLY A 169 14.25 4.22 10.60
C GLY A 169 13.25 3.08 10.44
N VAL A 170 13.36 2.05 11.27
CA VAL A 170 12.44 0.91 11.30
C VAL A 170 11.02 1.38 11.67
N GLY A 171 10.89 2.24 12.68
CA GLY A 171 9.61 2.82 13.06
C GLY A 171 8.96 3.64 11.93
N MET A 172 9.74 4.43 11.18
CA MET A 172 9.24 5.22 10.06
C MET A 172 8.76 4.34 8.89
N PHE A 173 9.42 3.21 8.64
CA PHE A 173 8.90 2.21 7.69
C PHE A 173 7.55 1.65 8.14
N GLY A 174 7.40 1.29 9.42
CA GLY A 174 6.13 0.85 10.00
C GLY A 174 5.03 1.91 9.87
N GLY A 175 5.34 3.17 10.16
CA GLY A 175 4.44 4.31 10.01
C GLY A 175 4.00 4.52 8.56
N TYR A 176 4.94 4.46 7.60
CA TYR A 176 4.61 4.49 6.17
C TYR A 176 3.65 3.37 5.78
N ALA A 177 3.93 2.14 6.20
CA ALA A 177 3.09 1.00 5.89
C ALA A 177 1.68 1.16 6.49
N ALA A 178 1.56 1.69 7.72
CA ALA A 178 0.28 1.97 8.36
C ALA A 178 -0.55 2.98 7.56
N ILE A 179 0.07 4.09 7.13
CA ILE A 179 -0.60 5.13 6.35
C ILE A 179 -1.08 4.57 5.00
N VAL A 180 -0.22 3.83 4.29
CA VAL A 180 -0.58 3.20 3.01
C VAL A 180 -1.71 2.19 3.19
N ALA A 181 -1.68 1.38 4.26
CA ALA A 181 -2.72 0.41 4.57
C ALA A 181 -4.09 1.06 4.75
N VAL A 182 -4.16 2.11 5.57
CA VAL A 182 -5.41 2.83 5.82
C VAL A 182 -5.89 3.52 4.54
N PHE A 183 -4.99 4.22 3.85
CA PHE A 183 -5.33 4.95 2.63
C PHE A 183 -5.91 4.03 1.54
N LEU A 184 -5.21 2.94 1.22
CA LEU A 184 -5.65 1.98 0.21
C LEU A 184 -6.84 1.14 0.68
N GLY A 185 -6.95 0.87 1.97
CA GLY A 185 -8.09 0.18 2.56
C GLY A 185 -9.38 0.98 2.37
N ILE A 186 -9.36 2.27 2.70
CA ILE A 186 -10.49 3.18 2.49
C ILE A 186 -10.80 3.29 0.99
N ALA A 187 -9.79 3.52 0.15
CA ALA A 187 -9.99 3.63 -1.30
C ALA A 187 -10.58 2.35 -1.91
N GLY A 188 -10.14 1.18 -1.45
CA GLY A 188 -10.63 -0.12 -1.90
C GLY A 188 -12.02 -0.50 -1.38
N LEU A 189 -12.47 0.06 -0.25
CA LEU A 189 -13.80 -0.20 0.32
C LEU A 189 -14.85 0.86 -0.09
N THR A 190 -14.42 2.00 -0.61
CA THR A 190 -15.31 3.08 -1.04
C THR A 190 -16.22 2.62 -2.18
N PRO A 191 -17.57 2.65 -2.03
CA PRO A 191 -18.51 2.28 -3.08
C PRO A 191 -18.41 3.20 -4.30
N LYS A 192 -18.60 2.67 -5.50
CA LYS A 192 -18.71 3.46 -6.73
C LYS A 192 -20.15 3.53 -7.21
N ARG A 193 -20.51 4.64 -7.88
CA ARG A 193 -21.88 4.93 -8.34
C ARG A 193 -22.49 3.80 -9.20
N ALA A 194 -21.67 3.14 -10.01
CA ALA A 194 -22.09 1.97 -10.79
C ALA A 194 -22.50 0.76 -9.92
N ASP A 195 -21.91 0.59 -8.73
CA ASP A 195 -22.32 -0.45 -7.78
C ASP A 195 -23.64 -0.08 -7.07
N ALA A 196 -24.01 1.20 -7.03
CA ALA A 196 -25.26 1.67 -6.44
C ALA A 196 -26.46 1.49 -7.38
N ASP A 197 -26.23 1.59 -8.70
CA ASP A 197 -27.27 1.37 -9.72
C ASP A 197 -27.70 -0.11 -9.81
N ASP A 198 -26.80 -1.05 -9.48
CA ASP A 198 -27.11 -2.50 -9.39
C ASP A 198 -27.84 -2.89 -8.08
N VAL A 199 -27.87 -2.01 -7.08
CA VAL A 199 -28.47 -2.25 -5.75
C VAL A 199 -29.80 -1.50 -5.56
N ALA A 200 -30.25 -0.73 -6.56
CA ALA A 200 -31.54 -0.07 -6.51
C ALA A 200 -32.67 -1.09 -6.26
N PRO A 201 -33.48 -0.94 -5.19
CA PRO A 201 -34.57 -1.87 -4.93
C PRO A 201 -35.57 -1.84 -6.09
N ALA A 202 -36.10 -3.03 -6.43
CA ALA A 202 -37.12 -3.20 -7.45
C ALA A 202 -38.26 -2.18 -7.24
N PRO A 203 -38.84 -1.61 -8.33
CA PRO A 203 -39.93 -0.65 -8.19
C PRO A 203 -41.03 -1.30 -7.36
N GLU A 204 -41.36 -0.64 -6.25
CA GLU A 204 -42.55 -0.92 -5.46
C GLU A 204 -43.71 -0.91 -6.46
N ASN A 205 -44.33 -2.08 -6.66
CA ASN A 205 -45.49 -2.23 -7.53
C ASN A 205 -46.48 -1.13 -7.14
N ASP A 206 -46.75 -0.21 -8.08
CA ASP A 206 -47.91 0.67 -8.03
C ASP A 206 -49.12 -0.20 -7.71
N ALA A 207 -49.55 -0.15 -6.44
CA ALA A 207 -50.80 -0.75 -6.02
C ALA A 207 -51.89 -0.01 -6.80
N ALA A 208 -52.47 -0.69 -7.79
CA ALA A 208 -53.60 -0.20 -8.55
C ALA A 208 -54.69 0.33 -7.58
N PRO A 209 -55.33 1.47 -7.85
CA PRO A 209 -56.40 1.97 -7.01
C PRO A 209 -57.52 0.92 -6.97
N VAL A 210 -57.88 0.46 -5.76
CA VAL A 210 -59.04 -0.39 -5.57
C VAL A 210 -60.28 0.43 -5.89
N GLU A 211 -60.85 0.22 -7.07
CA GLU A 211 -62.14 0.78 -7.46
C GLU A 211 -63.23 0.08 -6.63
N HIS A 212 -63.71 0.75 -5.58
CA HIS A 212 -64.92 0.33 -4.88
C HIS A 212 -66.13 0.60 -5.78
N GLY A 213 -66.46 -0.40 -6.60
CA GLY A 213 -67.72 -0.47 -7.33
C GLY A 213 -68.90 -0.56 -6.35
N GLY A 214 -69.55 0.57 -6.11
CA GLY A 214 -70.90 0.59 -5.57
C GLY A 214 -71.88 0.39 -6.70
N GLU A 215 -72.75 -0.62 -6.60
CA GLU A 215 -74.11 -0.56 -7.12
C GLU A 215 -75.04 -1.47 -6.30
N ARG A 216 -76.16 -0.87 -5.88
CA ARG A 216 -77.50 -1.41 -5.53
C ARG A 216 -77.76 -1.86 -4.09
#